data_AF-W7SN92-F1
#
_entry.id   AF-W7SN92-F1
#
_cell.length_a   1.000
_cell.length_b   1.000
_cell.length_c   1.000
_cell.angle_alpha   90.00
_cell.angle_beta   90.00
_cell.angle_gamma   90.00
#
_symmetry.space_group_name_H-M   'P 1'
#
loop_
_entity.id
_entity.type
_entity.pdbx_description
1 polymer ?
#
loop_
_entity_poly.entity_id
_entity_poly.type
_entity_poly.pdbx_seq_one_letter_code
_entity_poly.pdbx_strand_id
1 'polypeptide(L)'
;MNSQAWQPVPDDESLWQRFERDFRFRLEHHRGDGPAIHEPAGAVTFDLSPVFDADGQEAFDAGERRLDDEVLGAFRRVFTEDLIVLDWQHTTYRLPPQSPTTPVLPFPNGDYHAFLTEDMSQGTFGHPWEHTLCVFGPDLVADLVPRLSSWLPVKRRATQRLLLHRVTMDDLDDFLALHALESRRPPELITKLLQDFCAVWEGGEHGYWRIEFEGRTAGYGGVKPRTWHGKPVWNLYYRMWPDLRGKGIATEMAAKAIAVARELHPSWPVLVETRPDNVPSIRLAVGAGMTRHPDADGWAVFVLPAL
;
A
#
# COMPACT_ATOMS: atom_id res chain seq x y z
N MET A 1 -25.04 24.83 24.21
CA MET A 1 -25.77 23.58 23.90
C MET A 1 -25.04 22.96 22.73
N ASN A 2 -24.19 21.95 22.98
CA ASN A 2 -23.45 21.27 21.92
C ASN A 2 -24.46 20.47 21.10
N SER A 3 -24.87 21.00 19.95
CA SER A 3 -25.69 20.26 19.00
C SER A 3 -24.80 19.21 18.35
N GLN A 4 -24.94 17.99 18.81
CA GLN A 4 -24.47 16.78 18.16
C GLN A 4 -24.88 16.83 16.69
N ALA A 5 -23.92 16.94 15.77
CA ALA A 5 -24.23 17.14 14.34
C ALA A 5 -24.36 15.82 13.57
N TRP A 6 -23.82 14.73 14.09
CA TRP A 6 -23.99 13.38 13.55
C TRP A 6 -25.29 12.72 14.05
N GLN A 7 -25.82 11.78 13.27
CA GLN A 7 -27.10 11.11 13.54
C GLN A 7 -26.96 9.59 13.45
N PRO A 8 -27.52 8.81 14.38
CA PRO A 8 -27.57 7.36 14.26
C PRO A 8 -28.45 6.93 13.08
N VAL A 9 -28.09 5.83 12.42
CA VAL A 9 -28.85 5.18 11.35
C VAL A 9 -29.63 4.01 11.97
N PRO A 10 -30.95 4.08 12.12
CA PRO A 10 -31.72 3.08 12.87
C PRO A 10 -31.85 1.71 12.19
N ASP A 11 -31.70 1.65 10.86
CA ASP A 11 -31.80 0.43 10.03
C ASP A 11 -30.59 0.37 9.09
N ASP A 12 -29.45 -0.02 9.64
CA ASP A 12 -28.15 -0.02 8.97
C ASP A 12 -27.78 -1.37 8.35
N GLU A 13 -28.65 -2.38 8.44
CA GLU A 13 -28.41 -3.73 7.92
C GLU A 13 -28.05 -3.70 6.43
N SER A 14 -28.78 -2.89 5.65
CA SER A 14 -28.51 -2.73 4.22
C SER A 14 -27.14 -2.11 3.91
N LEU A 15 -26.62 -1.24 4.79
CA LEU A 15 -25.29 -0.64 4.65
C LEU A 15 -24.20 -1.67 4.96
N TRP A 16 -24.37 -2.45 6.03
CA TRP A 16 -23.47 -3.55 6.36
C TRP A 16 -23.43 -4.62 5.28
N GLN A 17 -24.58 -5.09 4.80
CA GLN A 17 -24.65 -6.07 3.70
C GLN A 17 -23.96 -5.56 2.43
N ARG A 18 -24.09 -4.27 2.12
CA ARG A 18 -23.39 -3.64 1.00
C ARG A 18 -21.88 -3.62 1.23
N PHE A 19 -21.43 -3.20 2.40
CA PHE A 19 -20.02 -3.17 2.76
C PHE A 19 -19.39 -4.56 2.70
N GLU A 20 -20.02 -5.55 3.33
CA GLU A 20 -19.57 -6.94 3.31
C GLU A 20 -19.46 -7.49 1.89
N ARG A 21 -20.42 -7.18 1.02
CA ARG A 21 -20.40 -7.62 -0.38
C ARG A 21 -19.29 -6.94 -1.18
N ASP A 22 -19.22 -5.61 -1.10
CA ASP A 22 -18.35 -4.80 -1.97
C ASP A 22 -16.88 -4.90 -1.53
N PHE A 23 -16.63 -5.04 -0.24
CA PHE A 23 -15.30 -5.13 0.35
C PHE A 23 -14.92 -6.55 0.79
N ARG A 24 -15.82 -7.54 0.68
CA ARG A 24 -15.59 -8.93 1.13
C ARG A 24 -15.06 -8.99 2.56
N PHE A 25 -15.68 -8.20 3.45
CA PHE A 25 -15.26 -8.08 4.84
C PHE A 25 -15.22 -9.45 5.53
N ARG A 26 -14.16 -9.70 6.29
CA ARG A 26 -13.94 -10.93 7.06
C ARG A 26 -13.53 -10.58 8.48
N LEU A 27 -14.03 -11.37 9.43
CA LEU A 27 -13.64 -11.25 10.82
C LEU A 27 -12.25 -11.86 11.03
N GLU A 28 -11.26 -11.00 11.26
CA GLU A 28 -9.90 -11.42 11.59
C GLU A 28 -9.57 -10.94 13.01
N HIS A 29 -9.24 -11.87 13.90
CA HIS A 29 -9.01 -11.57 15.32
C HIS A 29 -7.52 -11.60 15.70
N HIS A 30 -6.64 -11.83 14.72
CA HIS A 30 -5.21 -12.01 14.95
C HIS A 30 -4.37 -11.09 14.06
N ARG A 31 -3.28 -10.57 14.64
CA ARG A 31 -2.30 -9.78 13.90
C ARG A 31 -1.56 -10.70 12.93
N GLY A 32 -1.68 -10.43 11.62
CA GLY A 32 -0.93 -11.12 10.57
C GLY A 32 -1.75 -11.98 9.60
N ASP A 33 -3.06 -12.11 9.79
CA ASP A 33 -3.93 -12.93 8.91
C ASP A 33 -4.25 -12.27 7.54
N GLY A 34 -3.78 -11.04 7.34
CA GLY A 34 -3.97 -10.27 6.11
C GLY A 34 -4.88 -9.07 6.35
N PRO A 35 -5.42 -8.46 5.28
CA PRO A 35 -6.42 -7.42 5.40
C PRO A 35 -7.82 -8.02 5.60
N ALA A 36 -8.56 -7.51 6.60
CA ALA A 36 -9.97 -7.85 6.82
C ALA A 36 -10.92 -7.43 5.69
N ILE A 37 -10.45 -6.65 4.71
CA ILE A 37 -11.20 -6.27 3.50
C ILE A 37 -10.37 -6.49 2.23
N HIS A 38 -11.05 -6.69 1.11
CA HIS A 38 -10.47 -6.53 -0.20
C HIS A 38 -10.24 -5.03 -0.48
N GLU A 39 -9.02 -4.58 -0.22
CA GLU A 39 -8.61 -3.18 -0.36
C GLU A 39 -8.90 -2.66 -1.79
N PRO A 40 -9.66 -1.56 -1.95
CA PRO A 40 -10.03 -1.04 -3.27
C PRO A 40 -8.82 -0.66 -4.13
N ALA A 41 -8.97 -0.70 -5.44
CA ALA A 41 -7.90 -0.30 -6.35
C ALA A 41 -7.45 1.14 -6.08
N GLY A 42 -6.14 1.33 -5.93
CA GLY A 42 -5.55 2.63 -5.59
C GLY A 42 -5.46 2.91 -4.09
N ALA A 43 -6.01 2.05 -3.23
CA ALA A 43 -5.90 2.19 -1.79
C ALA A 43 -4.45 2.14 -1.31
N VAL A 44 -4.21 2.82 -0.19
CA VAL A 44 -2.94 2.83 0.52
C VAL A 44 -3.22 2.53 1.97
N THR A 45 -2.57 1.50 2.49
CA THR A 45 -2.74 1.07 3.88
C THR A 45 -1.50 1.39 4.68
N PHE A 46 -1.69 2.15 5.75
CA PHE A 46 -0.64 2.57 6.67
C PHE A 46 -0.49 1.57 7.81
N ASP A 47 0.75 1.38 8.24
CA ASP A 47 1.09 0.60 9.42
C ASP A 47 1.14 1.55 10.63
N LEU A 48 0.22 1.34 11.57
CA LEU A 48 0.07 2.13 12.79
C LEU A 48 0.91 1.59 13.95
N SER A 49 1.65 0.49 13.76
CA SER A 49 2.53 -0.08 14.79
C SER A 49 3.44 0.94 15.48
N PRO A 50 4.02 1.96 14.78
CA PRO A 50 4.81 3.00 15.45
C PRO A 50 4.04 3.80 16.53
N VAL A 51 2.71 3.88 16.44
CA VAL A 51 1.86 4.52 17.45
C VAL A 51 1.52 3.53 18.55
N PHE A 52 1.08 2.32 18.20
CA PHE A 52 0.74 1.27 19.17
C PHE A 52 1.93 0.84 20.04
N ASP A 53 3.13 0.82 19.46
CA ASP A 53 4.37 0.41 20.10
C ASP A 53 5.12 1.61 20.72
N ALA A 54 4.49 2.79 20.83
CA ALA A 54 5.12 4.00 21.34
C ALA A 54 5.51 3.87 22.83
N ASP A 55 6.64 4.48 23.21
CA ASP A 55 7.17 4.46 24.57
C ASP A 55 6.34 5.35 25.52
N GLY A 56 5.27 4.77 26.08
CA GLY A 56 4.45 5.38 27.13
C GLY A 56 3.16 6.04 26.62
N GLN A 57 2.23 6.24 27.56
CA GLN A 57 0.86 6.69 27.27
C GLN A 57 0.82 8.06 26.56
N GLU A 58 1.67 9.00 26.95
CA GLU A 58 1.68 10.34 26.35
C GLU A 58 2.04 10.30 24.86
N ALA A 59 2.99 9.45 24.48
CA ALA A 59 3.41 9.28 23.10
C ALA A 59 2.33 8.55 22.27
N PHE A 60 1.71 7.52 22.84
CA PHE A 60 0.55 6.85 22.24
C PHE A 60 -0.59 7.85 21.97
N ASP A 61 -1.02 8.59 23.00
CA ASP A 61 -2.13 9.54 22.88
C ASP A 61 -1.81 10.66 21.87
N ALA A 62 -0.55 11.06 21.75
CA ALA A 62 -0.12 12.05 20.76
C ALA A 62 -0.21 11.52 19.33
N GLY A 63 0.16 10.25 19.11
CA GLY A 63 0.04 9.58 17.81
C GLY A 63 -1.43 9.34 17.42
N GLU A 64 -2.25 8.90 18.38
CA GLU A 64 -3.70 8.71 18.20
C GLU A 64 -4.37 10.02 17.78
N ARG A 65 -4.20 11.08 18.59
CA ARG A 65 -4.74 12.42 18.28
C ARG A 65 -4.27 12.94 16.93
N ARG A 66 -2.99 12.75 16.59
CA ARG A 66 -2.45 13.20 15.30
C ARG A 66 -3.12 12.49 14.14
N LEU A 67 -3.31 11.18 14.22
CA LEU A 67 -4.01 10.42 13.18
C LEU A 67 -5.44 10.93 13.01
N ASP A 68 -6.17 11.06 14.12
CA ASP A 68 -7.56 11.51 14.11
C ASP A 68 -7.70 12.91 13.51
N ASP A 69 -6.83 13.84 13.89
CA ASP A 69 -6.82 15.22 13.37
C ASP A 69 -6.51 15.25 11.87
N GLU A 70 -5.55 14.45 11.39
CA GLU A 70 -5.21 14.37 9.97
C GLU A 70 -6.37 13.78 9.15
N VAL A 71 -7.01 12.71 9.62
CA VAL A 71 -8.14 12.04 8.95
C VAL A 71 -9.39 12.92 8.95
N LEU A 72 -9.83 13.42 10.12
CA LEU A 72 -11.00 14.30 10.23
C LEU A 72 -10.77 15.62 9.49
N GLY A 73 -9.54 16.14 9.51
CA GLY A 73 -9.14 17.28 8.71
C GLY A 73 -9.28 17.03 7.21
N ALA A 74 -8.91 15.84 6.72
CA ALA A 74 -9.06 15.46 5.32
C ALA A 74 -10.55 15.35 4.94
N PHE A 75 -11.38 14.74 5.79
CA PHE A 75 -12.82 14.66 5.54
C PHE A 75 -13.45 16.04 5.33
N ARG A 76 -13.09 17.03 6.16
CA ARG A 76 -13.56 18.43 6.03
C ARG A 76 -13.13 19.11 4.73
N ARG A 77 -11.98 18.73 4.17
CA ARG A 77 -11.43 19.31 2.94
C ARG A 77 -11.96 18.64 1.69
N VAL A 78 -12.17 17.32 1.74
CA VAL A 78 -12.48 16.48 0.58
C VAL A 78 -13.98 16.30 0.41
N PHE A 79 -14.72 16.12 1.50
CA PHE A 79 -16.14 15.74 1.44
C PHE A 79 -17.06 16.92 1.75
N THR A 80 -18.19 16.94 1.05
CA THR A 80 -19.26 17.92 1.22
C THR A 80 -20.55 17.28 1.72
N GLU A 81 -20.80 16.04 1.30
CA GLU A 81 -21.89 15.18 1.75
C GLU A 81 -21.54 14.45 3.06
N ASP A 82 -22.57 13.97 3.76
CA ASP A 82 -22.39 13.16 4.97
C ASP A 82 -21.66 11.84 4.68
N LEU A 83 -20.82 11.43 5.62
CA LEU A 83 -20.18 10.13 5.63
C LEU A 83 -21.03 9.11 6.37
N ILE A 84 -21.02 7.87 5.90
CA ILE A 84 -21.46 6.70 6.64
C ILE A 84 -20.32 6.23 7.52
N VAL A 85 -20.58 6.12 8.82
CA VAL A 85 -19.64 5.59 9.82
C VAL A 85 -20.15 4.24 10.28
N LEU A 86 -19.56 3.17 9.75
CA LEU A 86 -19.81 1.81 10.21
C LEU A 86 -18.92 1.54 11.42
N ASP A 87 -19.54 1.11 12.52
CA ASP A 87 -18.87 0.78 13.79
C ASP A 87 -19.25 -0.64 14.17
N TRP A 88 -18.29 -1.58 14.10
CA TRP A 88 -18.59 -3.00 14.14
C TRP A 88 -19.20 -3.43 15.48
N GLN A 89 -20.32 -4.17 15.42
CA GLN A 89 -21.20 -4.51 16.57
C GLN A 89 -21.86 -3.33 17.28
N HIS A 90 -21.73 -2.12 16.73
CA HIS A 90 -22.28 -0.89 17.27
C HIS A 90 -23.18 -0.19 16.26
N THR A 91 -23.76 0.93 16.67
CA THR A 91 -24.69 1.71 15.84
C THR A 91 -23.94 2.34 14.67
N THR A 92 -24.48 2.26 13.45
CA THR A 92 -23.98 3.07 12.32
C THR A 92 -24.43 4.52 12.45
N TYR A 93 -23.60 5.45 11.97
CA TYR A 93 -23.90 6.88 12.01
C TYR A 93 -23.78 7.55 10.64
N ARG A 94 -24.50 8.66 10.46
CA ARG A 94 -24.24 9.69 9.45
C ARG A 94 -23.45 10.81 10.10
N LEU A 95 -22.30 11.14 9.52
CA LEU A 95 -21.38 12.16 10.00
C LEU A 95 -21.23 13.26 8.96
N PRO A 96 -21.78 14.46 9.21
CA PRO A 96 -21.44 15.62 8.40
C PRO A 96 -19.94 15.90 8.50
N PRO A 97 -19.21 16.12 7.39
CA PRO A 97 -17.75 16.31 7.43
C PRO A 97 -17.33 17.48 8.33
N GLN A 98 -18.17 18.52 8.40
CA GLN A 98 -17.95 19.72 9.21
C GLN A 98 -18.33 19.56 10.69
N SER A 99 -18.76 18.38 11.11
CA SER A 99 -19.13 18.13 12.50
C SER A 99 -17.96 18.42 13.44
N PRO A 100 -18.20 19.15 14.56
CA PRO A 100 -17.16 19.44 15.55
C PRO A 100 -16.81 18.21 16.40
N THR A 101 -17.70 17.22 16.46
CA THR A 101 -17.51 15.96 17.18
C THR A 101 -17.78 14.78 16.25
N THR A 102 -17.27 13.61 16.60
CA THR A 102 -17.49 12.36 15.86
C THR A 102 -18.03 11.30 16.83
N PRO A 103 -18.91 10.38 16.38
CA PRO A 103 -19.41 9.31 17.26
C PRO A 103 -18.31 8.33 17.67
N VAL A 104 -17.39 8.06 16.74
CA VAL A 104 -16.17 7.25 16.96
C VAL A 104 -14.98 7.95 16.32
N LEU A 105 -13.78 7.74 16.83
CA LEU A 105 -12.56 8.34 16.28
C LEU A 105 -11.96 7.43 15.17
N PRO A 106 -11.32 8.00 14.13
CA PRO A 106 -10.66 7.23 13.07
C PRO A 106 -9.47 6.35 13.47
N PHE A 107 -8.89 6.53 14.65
CA PHE A 107 -7.84 5.64 15.14
C PHE A 107 -8.45 4.31 15.62
N PRO A 108 -8.09 3.15 15.02
CA PRO A 108 -8.73 1.87 15.30
C PRO A 108 -8.19 1.24 16.59
N ASN A 109 -8.69 1.71 17.72
CA ASN A 109 -8.35 1.19 19.04
C ASN A 109 -9.54 0.42 19.65
N GLY A 110 -9.66 -0.86 19.29
CA GLY A 110 -10.65 -1.78 19.87
C GLY A 110 -11.56 -2.44 18.84
N ASP A 111 -12.17 -1.65 17.95
CA ASP A 111 -13.16 -2.13 16.98
C ASP A 111 -12.83 -1.78 15.54
N TYR A 112 -13.39 -2.56 14.61
CA TYR A 112 -13.39 -2.20 13.19
C TYR A 112 -14.31 -1.02 12.98
N HIS A 113 -13.82 -0.02 12.27
CA HIS A 113 -14.68 1.04 11.79
C HIS A 113 -14.33 1.44 10.35
N ALA A 114 -15.35 1.88 9.62
CA ALA A 114 -15.21 2.41 8.29
C ALA A 114 -15.89 3.77 8.18
N PHE A 115 -15.19 4.76 7.63
CA PHE A 115 -15.77 6.05 7.26
C PHE A 115 -15.88 6.10 5.75
N LEU A 116 -17.10 6.16 5.23
CA LEU A 116 -17.40 5.89 3.82
C LEU A 116 -18.26 7.01 3.23
N THR A 117 -18.06 7.35 1.96
CA THR A 117 -19.08 8.08 1.19
C THR A 117 -20.35 7.23 1.06
N GLU A 118 -21.50 7.86 0.76
CA GLU A 118 -22.78 7.13 0.55
C GLU A 118 -22.65 6.03 -0.52
N ASP A 119 -21.87 6.28 -1.56
CA ASP A 119 -21.59 5.33 -2.63
C ASP A 119 -20.44 4.35 -2.31
N MET A 120 -19.84 4.45 -1.12
CA MET A 120 -18.69 3.67 -0.65
C MET A 120 -17.48 3.67 -1.59
N SER A 121 -17.36 4.68 -2.46
CA SER A 121 -16.25 4.80 -3.40
C SER A 121 -14.99 5.39 -2.77
N GLN A 122 -15.13 6.14 -1.68
CA GLN A 122 -14.04 6.76 -0.94
C GLN A 122 -14.24 6.58 0.56
N GLY A 123 -13.12 6.51 1.29
CA GLY A 123 -13.20 6.33 2.73
C GLY A 123 -11.93 5.83 3.39
N THR A 124 -12.07 5.54 4.67
CA THR A 124 -11.07 4.84 5.47
C THR A 124 -11.65 3.57 6.07
N PHE A 125 -10.78 2.58 6.31
CA PHE A 125 -11.09 1.39 7.09
C PHE A 125 -9.97 1.15 8.10
N GLY A 126 -10.32 1.16 9.38
CA GLY A 126 -9.42 0.93 10.49
C GLY A 126 -9.45 -0.52 10.97
N HIS A 127 -8.28 -1.15 11.09
CA HIS A 127 -8.13 -2.52 11.58
C HIS A 127 -7.38 -2.53 12.91
N PRO A 128 -8.06 -2.80 14.05
CA PRO A 128 -7.48 -2.62 15.37
C PRO A 128 -6.51 -3.73 15.77
N TRP A 129 -6.61 -4.93 15.19
CA TRP A 129 -5.67 -6.03 15.48
C TRP A 129 -4.45 -6.05 14.54
N GLU A 130 -4.62 -5.63 13.29
CA GLU A 130 -3.50 -5.52 12.36
C GLU A 130 -2.68 -4.24 12.58
N HIS A 131 -3.24 -3.29 13.34
CA HIS A 131 -2.72 -1.93 13.52
C HIS A 131 -2.60 -1.23 12.17
N THR A 132 -3.70 -1.14 11.41
CA THR A 132 -3.67 -0.52 10.08
C THR A 132 -4.81 0.45 9.84
N LEU A 133 -4.55 1.46 9.00
CA LEU A 133 -5.56 2.33 8.42
C LEU A 133 -5.46 2.26 6.89
N CYS A 134 -6.47 1.69 6.25
CA CYS A 134 -6.62 1.69 4.80
C CYS A 134 -7.32 2.98 4.36
N VAL A 135 -6.72 3.71 3.41
CA VAL A 135 -7.28 4.93 2.81
C VAL A 135 -7.54 4.67 1.33
N PHE A 136 -8.74 4.95 0.86
CA PHE A 136 -9.14 4.70 -0.53
C PHE A 136 -10.09 5.77 -1.08
N GLY A 137 -10.23 5.75 -2.40
CA GLY A 137 -10.92 6.81 -3.15
C GLY A 137 -9.94 7.87 -3.65
N PRO A 138 -10.05 8.30 -4.92
CA PRO A 138 -9.03 9.13 -5.56
C PRO A 138 -8.80 10.47 -4.86
N ASP A 139 -9.86 11.13 -4.39
CA ASP A 139 -9.76 12.47 -3.80
C ASP A 139 -9.21 12.39 -2.37
N LEU A 140 -9.69 11.42 -1.58
CA LEU A 140 -9.18 11.21 -0.23
C LEU A 140 -7.73 10.73 -0.24
N VAL A 141 -7.37 9.83 -1.16
CA VAL A 141 -5.98 9.39 -1.35
C VAL A 141 -5.09 10.58 -1.71
N ALA A 142 -5.52 11.47 -2.61
CA ALA A 142 -4.73 12.63 -3.01
C ALA A 142 -4.47 13.63 -1.86
N ASP A 143 -5.42 13.84 -0.93
CA ASP A 143 -5.24 14.77 0.20
C ASP A 143 -4.58 14.14 1.43
N LEU A 144 -4.97 12.92 1.80
CA LEU A 144 -4.60 12.31 3.08
C LEU A 144 -3.29 11.51 3.02
N VAL A 145 -3.05 10.74 1.95
CA VAL A 145 -1.88 9.86 1.85
C VAL A 145 -0.55 10.62 1.97
N PRO A 146 -0.35 11.79 1.34
CA PRO A 146 0.90 12.54 1.50
C PRO A 146 1.17 12.99 2.95
N ARG A 147 0.11 13.27 3.71
CA ARG A 147 0.22 13.71 5.12
C ARG A 147 0.61 12.56 6.02
N LEU A 148 -0.12 11.44 5.93
CA LEU A 148 0.17 10.24 6.70
C LEU A 148 1.56 9.68 6.35
N SER A 149 1.94 9.68 5.07
CA SER A 149 3.26 9.20 4.62
C SER A 149 4.44 10.01 5.17
N SER A 150 4.21 11.20 5.71
CA SER A 150 5.27 12.00 6.32
C SER A 150 5.75 11.46 7.68
N TRP A 151 4.99 10.56 8.29
CA TRP A 151 5.30 10.05 9.63
C TRP A 151 4.87 8.61 9.90
N LEU A 152 4.05 8.00 9.03
CA LEU A 152 3.65 6.61 9.10
C LEU A 152 4.22 5.81 7.92
N PRO A 153 4.72 4.59 8.17
CA PRO A 153 5.12 3.68 7.12
C PRO A 153 3.91 3.18 6.33
N VAL A 154 4.07 3.09 5.01
CA VAL A 154 3.09 2.43 4.13
C VAL A 154 3.29 0.92 4.24
N LYS A 155 2.27 0.20 4.71
CA LYS A 155 2.26 -1.27 4.80
C LYS A 155 1.99 -1.90 3.43
N ARG A 156 0.97 -1.39 2.74
CA ARG A 156 0.46 -1.95 1.49
C ARG A 156 -0.07 -0.91 0.52
N ARG A 157 -0.07 -1.29 -0.75
CA ARG A 157 -0.74 -0.56 -1.83
C ARG A 157 -1.55 -1.51 -2.69
N ALA A 158 -2.80 -1.14 -2.96
CA ALA A 158 -3.68 -1.91 -3.84
C ALA A 158 -3.63 -1.39 -5.29
N THR A 159 -3.74 -2.32 -6.22
CA THR A 159 -3.94 -2.08 -7.66
C THR A 159 -5.27 -2.70 -8.09
N GLN A 160 -5.52 -2.91 -9.38
CA GLN A 160 -6.78 -3.51 -9.81
C GLN A 160 -6.89 -4.97 -9.35
N ARG A 161 -5.76 -5.69 -9.34
CA ARG A 161 -5.73 -7.13 -9.03
C ARG A 161 -4.65 -7.53 -8.04
N LEU A 162 -3.72 -6.63 -7.74
CA LEU A 162 -2.56 -6.91 -6.89
C LEU A 162 -2.67 -6.16 -5.57
N LEU A 163 -2.26 -6.84 -4.51
CA LEU A 163 -1.90 -6.21 -3.25
C LEU A 163 -0.37 -6.24 -3.13
N LEU A 164 0.23 -5.06 -2.97
CA LEU A 164 1.67 -4.86 -2.96
C LEU A 164 2.12 -4.60 -1.54
N HIS A 165 2.85 -5.54 -0.96
CA HIS A 165 3.32 -5.49 0.43
C HIS A 165 4.77 -5.07 0.44
N ARG A 166 5.18 -4.25 1.39
CA ARG A 166 6.61 -4.11 1.71
C ARG A 166 7.22 -5.51 1.90
N VAL A 167 8.39 -5.72 1.31
CA VAL A 167 9.17 -6.94 1.56
C VAL A 167 9.69 -6.95 3.00
N THR A 168 9.53 -8.09 3.68
CA THR A 168 10.06 -8.34 5.03
C THR A 168 10.87 -9.63 5.06
N MET A 169 11.51 -9.93 6.19
CA MET A 169 12.20 -11.21 6.37
C MET A 169 11.23 -12.40 6.48
N ASP A 170 9.94 -12.18 6.68
CA ASP A 170 8.92 -13.24 6.65
C ASP A 170 8.76 -13.82 5.24
N ASP A 171 9.23 -13.09 4.22
CA ASP A 171 9.24 -13.54 2.82
C ASP A 171 10.35 -14.53 2.48
N LEU A 172 11.27 -14.84 3.42
CA LEU A 172 12.53 -15.52 3.11
C LEU A 172 12.35 -16.87 2.42
N ASP A 173 11.43 -17.70 2.93
CA ASP A 173 11.23 -19.05 2.40
C ASP A 173 10.70 -19.03 0.95
N ASP A 174 9.67 -18.23 0.69
CA ASP A 174 9.11 -18.02 -0.65
C ASP A 174 10.13 -17.38 -1.60
N PHE A 175 10.90 -16.41 -1.10
CA PHE A 175 11.93 -15.72 -1.88
C PHE A 175 13.07 -16.66 -2.28
N LEU A 176 13.53 -17.52 -1.36
CA LEU A 176 14.52 -18.56 -1.63
C LEU A 176 14.00 -19.58 -2.65
N ALA A 177 12.79 -20.09 -2.44
CA ALA A 177 12.17 -21.07 -3.32
C ALA A 177 12.03 -20.54 -4.76
N LEU A 178 11.59 -19.30 -4.92
CA LEU A 178 11.48 -18.65 -6.24
C LEU A 178 12.85 -18.46 -6.91
N HIS A 179 13.90 -18.11 -6.17
CA HIS A 179 15.23 -17.94 -6.72
C HIS A 179 15.89 -19.27 -7.12
N ALA A 180 15.64 -20.35 -6.39
CA ALA A 180 16.18 -21.67 -6.67
C ALA A 180 15.75 -22.21 -8.06
N LEU A 181 14.63 -21.74 -8.61
CA LEU A 181 14.15 -22.15 -9.94
C LEU A 181 15.04 -21.70 -11.11
N GLU A 182 15.77 -20.59 -10.95
CA GLU A 182 16.48 -19.95 -12.07
C GLU A 182 17.94 -19.57 -11.74
N SER A 183 18.32 -19.64 -10.47
CA SER A 183 19.62 -19.22 -9.98
C SER A 183 20.31 -20.38 -9.27
N ARG A 184 21.59 -20.61 -9.62
CA ARG A 184 22.48 -21.51 -8.87
C ARG A 184 23.22 -20.80 -7.73
N ARG A 185 22.81 -19.58 -7.38
CA ARG A 185 23.45 -18.84 -6.28
C ARG A 185 23.20 -19.57 -4.96
N PRO A 186 24.20 -19.63 -4.06
CA PRO A 186 24.01 -20.16 -2.72
C PRO A 186 22.88 -19.44 -1.97
N PRO A 187 22.09 -20.15 -1.14
CA PRO A 187 21.00 -19.56 -0.35
C PRO A 187 21.45 -18.35 0.47
N GLU A 188 22.67 -18.36 1.00
CA GLU A 188 23.22 -17.29 1.83
C GLU A 188 23.30 -15.95 1.08
N LEU A 189 23.61 -15.99 -0.22
CA LEU A 189 23.63 -14.79 -1.06
C LEU A 189 22.22 -14.28 -1.37
N ILE A 190 21.23 -15.17 -1.44
CA ILE A 190 19.83 -14.81 -1.66
C ILE A 190 19.20 -14.27 -0.38
N THR A 191 19.52 -14.84 0.78
CA THR A 191 19.16 -14.29 2.09
C THR A 191 19.73 -12.89 2.25
N LYS A 192 21.01 -12.69 1.91
CA LYS A 192 21.62 -11.35 1.95
C LYS A 192 20.95 -10.37 1.00
N LEU A 193 20.56 -10.83 -0.19
CA LEU A 193 19.81 -10.00 -1.14
C LEU A 193 18.46 -9.56 -0.57
N LEU A 194 17.74 -10.45 0.11
CA LEU A 194 16.47 -10.11 0.76
C LEU A 194 16.68 -9.12 1.91
N GLN A 195 17.70 -9.33 2.75
CA GLN A 195 18.09 -8.38 3.80
C GLN A 195 18.37 -6.99 3.24
N ASP A 196 19.08 -6.91 2.10
CA ASP A 196 19.34 -5.64 1.41
C ASP A 196 18.08 -5.01 0.79
N PHE A 197 17.00 -5.79 0.59
CA PHE A 197 15.69 -5.26 0.18
C PHE A 197 14.92 -4.72 1.39
N CYS A 198 14.92 -5.45 2.51
CA CYS A 198 14.31 -5.03 3.78
C CYS A 198 14.95 -3.74 4.31
N ALA A 199 16.28 -3.64 4.26
CA ALA A 199 17.04 -2.50 4.77
C ALA A 199 16.69 -1.17 4.10
N VAL A 200 16.21 -1.18 2.85
CA VAL A 200 15.74 0.03 2.17
C VAL A 200 14.54 0.62 2.90
N TRP A 201 13.56 -0.23 3.21
CA TRP A 201 12.36 0.17 3.93
C TRP A 201 12.65 0.57 5.37
N GLU A 202 13.55 -0.16 6.05
CA GLU A 202 14.00 0.16 7.40
C GLU A 202 14.75 1.49 7.47
N GLY A 203 15.43 1.87 6.39
CA GLY A 203 16.07 3.19 6.23
C GLY A 203 15.10 4.33 5.93
N GLY A 204 13.79 4.07 5.84
CA GLY A 204 12.76 5.05 5.50
C GLY A 204 12.62 5.36 4.01
N GLU A 205 13.31 4.60 3.15
CA GLU A 205 13.26 4.74 1.70
C GLU A 205 12.21 3.80 1.08
N HIS A 206 11.77 4.11 -0.13
CA HIS A 206 10.87 3.23 -0.88
C HIS A 206 11.62 2.02 -1.46
N GLY A 207 11.14 0.81 -1.19
CA GLY A 207 11.78 -0.43 -1.62
C GLY A 207 10.90 -1.33 -2.49
N TYR A 208 11.37 -2.56 -2.69
CA TYR A 208 10.61 -3.56 -3.44
C TYR A 208 9.44 -4.12 -2.65
N TRP A 209 8.48 -4.66 -3.38
CA TRP A 209 7.29 -5.31 -2.87
C TRP A 209 7.30 -6.82 -3.06
N ARG A 210 6.69 -7.51 -2.11
CA ARG A 210 6.04 -8.81 -2.33
C ARG A 210 4.71 -8.55 -3.02
N ILE A 211 4.47 -9.26 -4.11
CA ILE A 211 3.29 -9.09 -4.96
C ILE A 211 2.32 -10.20 -4.63
N GLU A 212 1.16 -9.87 -4.08
CA GLU A 212 0.07 -10.81 -3.90
C GLU A 212 -0.92 -10.71 -5.07
N PHE A 213 -1.34 -11.86 -5.58
CA PHE A 213 -2.36 -11.99 -6.62
C PHE A 213 -3.23 -13.21 -6.29
N GLU A 214 -4.55 -13.02 -6.24
CA GLU A 214 -5.51 -14.09 -5.93
C GLU A 214 -5.20 -14.84 -4.62
N GLY A 215 -4.75 -14.11 -3.58
CA GLY A 215 -4.47 -14.65 -2.25
C GLY A 215 -3.17 -15.47 -2.13
N ARG A 216 -2.29 -15.43 -3.14
CA ARG A 216 -0.96 -16.04 -3.07
C ARG A 216 0.16 -15.10 -3.51
N THR A 217 1.36 -15.33 -3.00
CA THR A 217 2.58 -14.64 -3.47
C THR A 217 2.79 -14.96 -4.95
N ALA A 218 2.70 -13.94 -5.81
CA ALA A 218 2.96 -14.02 -7.25
C ALA A 218 4.45 -13.83 -7.59
N GLY A 219 5.18 -13.16 -6.71
CA GLY A 219 6.59 -12.88 -6.84
C GLY A 219 6.98 -11.59 -6.13
N TYR A 220 8.09 -11.02 -6.57
CA TYR A 220 8.69 -9.83 -5.97
C TYR A 220 9.06 -8.82 -7.05
N GLY A 221 8.86 -7.54 -6.79
CA GLY A 221 9.19 -6.49 -7.74
C GLY A 221 8.88 -5.10 -7.24
N GLY A 222 9.20 -4.09 -8.02
CA GLY A 222 8.96 -2.68 -7.69
C GLY A 222 10.15 -1.84 -8.09
N VAL A 223 10.30 -0.69 -7.43
CA VAL A 223 11.46 0.20 -7.60
C VAL A 223 12.16 0.41 -6.26
N LYS A 224 13.47 0.64 -6.30
CA LYS A 224 14.23 1.12 -5.14
C LYS A 224 15.32 2.10 -5.56
N PRO A 225 15.84 2.96 -4.68
CA PRO A 225 16.97 3.82 -4.99
C PRO A 225 18.21 3.01 -5.39
N ARG A 226 18.92 3.51 -6.40
CA ARG A 226 20.23 3.01 -6.85
C ARG A 226 21.05 4.17 -7.40
N THR A 227 22.37 4.08 -7.33
CA THR A 227 23.28 4.99 -8.04
C THR A 227 23.68 4.39 -9.38
N TRP A 228 23.52 5.15 -10.47
CA TRP A 228 23.93 4.78 -11.82
C TRP A 228 24.69 5.94 -12.48
N HIS A 229 25.93 5.69 -12.93
CA HIS A 229 26.88 6.72 -13.37
C HIS A 229 27.00 7.94 -12.43
N GLY A 230 27.03 7.67 -11.11
CA GLY A 230 27.16 8.72 -10.09
C GLY A 230 25.89 9.54 -9.85
N LYS A 231 24.76 9.20 -10.49
CA LYS A 231 23.47 9.88 -10.32
C LYS A 231 22.44 8.94 -9.67
N PRO A 232 21.50 9.47 -8.88
CA PRO A 232 20.43 8.67 -8.31
C PRO A 232 19.42 8.29 -9.40
N VAL A 233 18.98 7.04 -9.36
CA VAL A 233 17.97 6.45 -10.25
C VAL A 233 17.07 5.50 -9.45
N TRP A 234 15.89 5.22 -9.98
CA TRP A 234 15.05 4.13 -9.51
C TRP A 234 15.41 2.84 -10.23
N ASN A 235 15.79 1.78 -9.52
CA ASN A 235 16.04 0.47 -10.10
C ASN A 235 14.76 -0.36 -10.08
N LEU A 236 14.11 -0.54 -11.23
CA LEU A 236 12.98 -1.43 -11.43
C LEU A 236 13.44 -2.90 -11.44
N TYR A 237 12.77 -3.72 -10.64
CA TYR A 237 13.02 -5.15 -10.51
C TYR A 237 11.71 -5.92 -10.58
N TYR A 238 11.76 -7.15 -11.09
CA TYR A 238 10.66 -8.10 -11.02
C TYR A 238 11.16 -9.53 -11.16
N ARG A 239 10.55 -10.42 -10.41
CA ARG A 239 10.70 -11.87 -10.50
C ARG A 239 9.38 -12.51 -10.14
N MET A 240 8.85 -13.33 -11.04
CA MET A 240 7.53 -13.96 -10.91
C MET A 240 7.65 -15.47 -10.94
N TRP A 241 6.77 -16.14 -10.18
CA TRP A 241 6.60 -17.58 -10.27
C TRP A 241 6.26 -18.00 -11.72
N PRO A 242 6.89 -19.06 -12.27
CA PRO A 242 6.70 -19.43 -13.67
C PRO A 242 5.26 -19.69 -14.10
N ASP A 243 4.45 -20.30 -13.24
CA ASP A 243 3.03 -20.61 -13.46
C ASP A 243 2.14 -19.36 -13.50
N LEU A 244 2.63 -18.23 -13.00
CA LEU A 244 1.91 -16.94 -12.98
C LEU A 244 2.40 -15.96 -14.05
N ARG A 245 3.36 -16.36 -14.89
CA ARG A 245 3.83 -15.54 -16.03
C ARG A 245 2.76 -15.44 -17.11
N GLY A 246 2.81 -14.35 -17.89
CA GLY A 246 1.87 -14.12 -18.99
C GLY A 246 0.48 -13.61 -18.56
N LYS A 247 0.20 -13.47 -17.26
CA LYS A 247 -1.08 -12.95 -16.71
C LYS A 247 -1.13 -11.41 -16.56
N GLY A 248 -0.10 -10.71 -17.03
CA GLY A 248 0.03 -9.25 -16.91
C GLY A 248 0.38 -8.74 -15.51
N ILE A 249 0.63 -9.61 -14.53
CA ILE A 249 0.93 -9.24 -13.13
C ILE A 249 2.16 -8.32 -13.04
N ALA A 250 3.27 -8.72 -13.68
CA ALA A 250 4.50 -7.95 -13.67
C ALA A 250 4.34 -6.57 -14.33
N THR A 251 3.50 -6.47 -15.37
CA THR A 251 3.19 -5.21 -16.06
C THR A 251 2.39 -4.27 -15.16
N GLU A 252 1.35 -4.78 -14.52
CA GLU A 252 0.52 -3.99 -13.58
C GLU A 252 1.35 -3.50 -12.39
N MET A 253 2.19 -4.36 -11.82
CA MET A 253 3.13 -3.96 -10.76
C MET A 253 4.12 -2.90 -11.26
N ALA A 254 4.74 -3.09 -12.44
CA ALA A 254 5.71 -2.14 -12.97
C ALA A 254 5.08 -0.76 -13.25
N ALA A 255 3.84 -0.72 -13.74
CA ALA A 255 3.10 0.52 -13.93
C ALA A 255 2.89 1.25 -12.59
N LYS A 256 2.49 0.53 -11.53
CA LYS A 256 2.36 1.10 -10.19
C LYS A 256 3.71 1.57 -9.62
N ALA A 257 4.78 0.79 -9.83
CA ALA A 257 6.13 1.14 -9.38
C ALA A 257 6.63 2.43 -10.05
N ILE A 258 6.40 2.60 -11.35
CA ILE A 258 6.75 3.82 -12.09
C ILE A 258 5.94 5.02 -11.61
N ALA A 259 4.65 4.84 -11.31
CA ALA A 259 3.82 5.91 -10.76
C ALA A 259 4.36 6.37 -9.39
N VAL A 260 4.72 5.44 -8.50
CA VAL A 260 5.30 5.75 -7.19
C VAL A 260 6.68 6.41 -7.33
N ALA A 261 7.54 5.94 -8.24
CA ALA A 261 8.83 6.56 -8.51
C ALA A 261 8.69 8.05 -8.88
N ARG A 262 7.70 8.36 -9.73
CA ARG A 262 7.40 9.73 -10.19
C ARG A 262 6.82 10.61 -9.09
N GLU A 263 6.01 10.03 -8.20
CA GLU A 263 5.44 10.74 -7.06
C GLU A 263 6.52 11.13 -6.04
N LEU A 264 7.40 10.18 -5.69
CA LEU A 264 8.40 10.39 -4.65
C LEU A 264 9.57 11.25 -5.13
N HIS A 265 10.15 10.91 -6.29
CA HIS A 265 11.30 11.61 -6.86
C HIS A 265 11.14 11.75 -8.38
N PRO A 266 10.36 12.75 -8.85
CA PRO A 266 10.07 12.94 -10.28
C PRO A 266 11.32 13.19 -11.12
N SER A 267 12.39 13.74 -10.50
CA SER A 267 13.66 14.03 -11.14
C SER A 267 14.58 12.82 -11.33
N TRP A 268 14.24 11.65 -10.77
CA TRP A 268 15.05 10.45 -10.88
C TRP A 268 14.51 9.56 -12.01
N PRO A 269 15.32 9.16 -12.99
CA PRO A 269 14.88 8.25 -14.04
C PRO A 269 14.66 6.84 -13.47
N VAL A 270 13.80 6.06 -14.13
CA VAL A 270 13.61 4.63 -13.80
C VAL A 270 14.45 3.79 -14.75
N LEU A 271 15.21 2.85 -14.19
CA LEU A 271 16.12 1.98 -14.91
C LEU A 271 15.79 0.52 -14.62
N VAL A 272 15.85 -0.32 -15.64
CA VAL A 272 15.90 -1.79 -15.48
C VAL A 272 17.10 -2.34 -16.24
N GLU A 273 17.83 -3.24 -15.60
CA GLU A 273 19.00 -3.91 -16.14
C GLU A 273 18.72 -5.41 -16.20
N THR A 274 18.86 -6.00 -17.38
CA THR A 274 18.56 -7.41 -17.61
C THR A 274 19.51 -8.02 -18.63
N ARG A 275 19.59 -9.35 -18.67
CA ARG A 275 20.45 -10.03 -19.65
C ARG A 275 19.93 -9.78 -21.08
N PRO A 276 20.81 -9.65 -22.08
CA PRO A 276 20.40 -9.38 -23.46
C PRO A 276 19.46 -10.44 -24.08
N ASP A 277 19.52 -11.68 -23.59
CA ASP A 277 18.68 -12.80 -24.00
C ASP A 277 17.38 -12.94 -23.20
N ASN A 278 17.16 -12.11 -22.17
CA ASN A 278 15.96 -12.13 -21.35
C ASN A 278 14.78 -11.43 -22.05
N VAL A 279 14.28 -12.07 -23.11
CA VAL A 279 13.18 -11.55 -23.94
C VAL A 279 11.93 -11.15 -23.14
N PRO A 280 11.46 -11.93 -22.14
CA PRO A 280 10.31 -11.53 -21.32
C PRO A 280 10.53 -10.21 -20.59
N SER A 281 11.71 -10.02 -20.01
CA SER A 281 12.09 -8.81 -19.29
C SER A 281 12.19 -7.60 -20.23
N ILE A 282 12.81 -7.78 -21.40
CA ILE A 282 12.90 -6.74 -22.44
C ILE A 282 11.51 -6.29 -22.89
N ARG A 283 10.60 -7.24 -23.16
CA ARG A 283 9.22 -6.92 -23.59
C ARG A 283 8.46 -6.15 -22.52
N LEU A 284 8.64 -6.51 -21.25
CA LEU A 284 8.02 -5.78 -20.14
C LEU A 284 8.55 -4.36 -20.06
N ALA A 285 9.88 -4.16 -20.12
CA ALA A 285 10.48 -2.83 -20.08
C ALA A 285 9.97 -1.92 -21.21
N VAL A 286 9.93 -2.44 -22.44
CA VAL A 286 9.37 -1.72 -23.60
C VAL A 286 7.88 -1.42 -23.41
N GLY A 287 7.10 -2.40 -22.94
CA GLY A 287 5.68 -2.23 -22.65
C GLY A 287 5.38 -1.20 -21.55
N ALA A 288 6.33 -1.00 -20.63
CA ALA A 288 6.28 0.05 -19.60
C ALA A 288 6.74 1.43 -20.12
N GLY A 289 6.98 1.58 -21.43
CA GLY A 289 7.39 2.83 -22.07
C GLY A 289 8.88 3.15 -21.94
N MET A 290 9.70 2.19 -21.50
CA MET A 290 11.13 2.40 -21.34
C MET A 290 11.87 2.21 -22.67
N THR A 291 12.91 3.01 -22.89
CA THR A 291 13.75 2.95 -24.09
C THR A 291 15.11 2.34 -23.79
N ARG A 292 15.65 1.55 -24.73
CA ARG A 292 16.97 0.91 -24.55
C ARG A 292 18.08 1.97 -24.52
N HIS A 293 18.94 1.91 -23.52
CA HIS A 293 20.14 2.74 -23.44
C HIS A 293 21.23 2.20 -24.38
N PRO A 294 21.89 3.04 -25.20
CA PRO A 294 22.87 2.58 -26.19
C PRO A 294 24.17 2.05 -25.55
N ASP A 295 24.61 2.65 -24.44
CA ASP A 295 25.97 2.43 -23.88
C ASP A 295 26.06 1.30 -22.84
N ALA A 296 25.17 0.32 -22.89
CA ALA A 296 25.17 -0.79 -21.94
C ALA A 296 25.96 -1.99 -22.49
N ASP A 297 27.28 -2.00 -22.28
CA ASP A 297 28.13 -3.12 -22.65
C ASP A 297 27.77 -4.37 -21.82
N GLY A 298 27.37 -5.45 -22.49
CA GLY A 298 27.09 -6.76 -21.88
C GLY A 298 25.71 -6.93 -21.22
N TRP A 299 24.96 -5.84 -21.01
CA TRP A 299 23.61 -5.85 -20.43
C TRP A 299 22.60 -5.14 -21.33
N ALA A 300 21.33 -5.53 -21.24
CA ALA A 300 20.24 -4.76 -21.81
C ALA A 300 19.69 -3.83 -20.73
N VAL A 301 20.06 -2.55 -20.83
CA VAL A 301 19.58 -1.49 -19.93
C VAL A 301 18.46 -0.72 -20.62
N PHE A 302 17.35 -0.52 -19.92
CA PHE A 302 16.23 0.30 -20.36
C PHE A 302 16.01 1.42 -19.37
N VAL A 303 15.69 2.60 -19.89
CA VAL A 303 15.51 3.82 -19.10
C VAL A 303 14.17 4.45 -19.46
N LEU A 304 13.43 4.84 -18.43
CA LEU A 304 12.36 5.81 -18.51
C LEU A 304 12.91 7.14 -17.96
N PRO A 305 12.97 8.21 -18.76
CA PRO A 305 13.49 9.48 -18.30
C PRO A 305 12.65 10.05 -17.14
N ALA A 306 13.30 10.92 -16.37
CA ALA A 306 12.63 11.76 -15.37
C ALA A 306 11.53 12.63 -16.02
N LEU A 307 10.54 13.03 -15.22
CA LEU A 307 9.48 13.95 -15.65
C LEU A 307 9.96 15.41 -15.72
#